data_AF-A0A1L4C185-F1
#
_entry.id   AF-A0A1L4C185-F1
#
_cell.length_a   1.000
_cell.length_b   1.000
_cell.length_c   1.000
_cell.angle_alpha   90.00
_cell.angle_beta   90.00
_cell.angle_gamma   90.00
#
_symmetry.space_group_name_H-M   'P 1'
#
loop_
_entity.id
_entity.type
_entity.pdbx_description
1 polymer ?
#
loop_
_entity_poly.entity_id
_entity_poly.type
_entity_poly.pdbx_seq_one_letter_code
_entity_poly.pdbx_strand_id
1 'polypeptide(L)'
;MLKTIGETKSITQTKSELSKIIKSVNKTGEPVFILNHNNPEAVIISNKEYSSLIEKYHEMEEKIFYSNLSNRIDEGPIELIPAAKVIEKEDTENPFAHLSDEELFD
;
A
#
# COMPACT_ATOMS: atom_id res chain seq x y z
N MET A 1 -4.17 -23.29 12.13
CA MET A 1 -4.37 -23.33 10.67
C MET A 1 -5.06 -22.05 10.25
N LEU A 2 -4.47 -21.27 9.34
CA LEU A 2 -5.19 -20.17 8.67
C LEU A 2 -6.38 -20.80 7.93
N LYS A 3 -7.59 -20.34 8.26
CA LYS A 3 -8.81 -20.77 7.59
C LYS A 3 -8.83 -20.06 6.23
N THR A 4 -8.17 -20.65 5.24
CA THR A 4 -8.17 -20.14 3.86
C THR A 4 -9.59 -20.21 3.33
N ILE A 5 -10.21 -19.05 3.12
CA ILE A 5 -11.49 -18.91 2.43
C ILE A 5 -11.18 -19.02 0.94
N GLY A 6 -11.04 -20.24 0.44
CA GLY A 6 -10.73 -20.50 -0.97
C GLY A 6 -10.22 -21.93 -1.20
N GLU A 7 -10.31 -22.37 -2.45
CA GLU A 7 -9.86 -23.70 -2.86
C GLU A 7 -8.32 -23.79 -2.79
N THR A 8 -7.80 -24.91 -2.32
CA THR A 8 -6.36 -25.19 -2.26
C THR A 8 -5.95 -26.25 -3.27
N LYS A 9 -4.88 -26.01 -4.03
CA LYS A 9 -4.31 -26.97 -4.99
C LYS A 9 -2.82 -27.14 -4.74
N SER A 10 -2.32 -28.37 -4.90
CA SER A 10 -0.87 -28.60 -4.93
C SER A 10 -0.24 -28.02 -6.20
N ILE A 11 1.04 -27.65 -6.15
CA ILE A 11 1.78 -27.15 -7.32
C ILE A 11 1.72 -28.11 -8.52
N THR A 12 1.73 -29.42 -8.26
CA THR A 12 1.62 -30.45 -9.30
C THR A 12 0.25 -30.43 -9.99
N GLN A 13 -0.83 -30.34 -9.21
CA GLN A 13 -2.19 -30.23 -9.75
C GLN A 13 -2.37 -28.92 -10.54
N THR A 14 -1.83 -27.81 -10.01
CA THR A 14 -1.89 -26.51 -10.68
C THR A 14 -1.23 -26.56 -12.05
N LYS A 15 -0.07 -27.24 -12.18
CA LYS A 15 0.60 -27.42 -13.48
C LYS A 15 -0.28 -28.17 -14.50
N SER A 16 -0.98 -29.22 -14.07
CA SER A 16 -1.83 -30.01 -14.98
C SER A 16 -3.16 -29.33 -15.33
N GLU A 17 -3.70 -28.49 -14.44
CA GLU A 17 -5.07 -27.98 -14.55
C GLU A 17 -5.17 -26.45 -14.66
N LEU A 18 -4.05 -25.76 -14.95
CA LEU A 18 -3.95 -24.30 -14.95
C LEU A 18 -5.10 -23.62 -15.70
N SER A 19 -5.41 -24.09 -16.92
CA SER A 19 -6.49 -23.53 -17.75
C SER A 19 -7.88 -23.67 -17.10
N LYS A 20 -8.14 -24.75 -16.36
CA LYS A 20 -9.40 -24.92 -15.62
C LYS A 20 -9.45 -23.99 -14.42
N ILE A 21 -8.33 -23.86 -13.69
CA ILE A 21 -8.20 -22.98 -12.54
C ILE A 21 -8.46 -21.53 -12.96
N ILE A 22 -7.81 -21.03 -14.01
CA ILE A 22 -8.02 -19.67 -14.52
C ILE A 22 -9.50 -19.43 -14.89
N LYS A 23 -10.14 -20.38 -15.57
CA LYS A 23 -11.57 -20.27 -15.91
C LYS A 23 -12.46 -20.25 -14.67
N SER A 24 -12.16 -21.07 -13.67
CA SER A 24 -12.90 -21.13 -12.41
C SER A 24 -12.80 -19.81 -11.65
N VAL A 25 -11.57 -19.31 -11.47
CA VAL A 25 -11.27 -18.05 -10.77
C VAL A 25 -11.94 -16.86 -11.45
N ASN A 26 -11.90 -16.79 -12.78
CA ASN A 26 -12.59 -15.71 -13.52
C ASN A 26 -14.11 -15.80 -13.44
N LYS A 27 -14.69 -16.99 -13.27
CA LYS A 27 -16.15 -17.19 -13.20
C LYS A 27 -16.70 -16.97 -11.79
N THR A 28 -16.01 -17.49 -10.78
CA THR A 28 -16.46 -17.49 -9.38
C THR A 28 -16.01 -16.25 -8.64
N GLY A 29 -14.87 -15.65 -9.03
CA GLY A 29 -14.20 -14.61 -8.26
C GLY A 29 -13.45 -15.14 -7.03
N GLU A 30 -13.50 -16.44 -6.76
CA GLU A 30 -12.84 -17.03 -5.59
C GLU A 30 -11.35 -17.27 -5.85
N PRO A 31 -10.47 -16.96 -4.87
CA PRO A 31 -9.04 -17.22 -4.98
C PRO A 31 -8.73 -18.71 -4.89
N VAL A 32 -7.69 -19.14 -5.61
CA VAL A 32 -7.11 -20.48 -5.49
C VAL A 32 -5.71 -20.40 -4.91
N PHE A 33 -5.48 -21.06 -3.78
CA PHE A 33 -4.20 -21.11 -3.09
C PHE A 33 -3.35 -22.26 -3.62
N ILE A 34 -2.09 -21.98 -3.95
CA ILE A 34 -1.12 -22.96 -4.42
C ILE A 34 -0.22 -23.37 -3.27
N LEU A 35 -0.22 -24.67 -3.00
CA LEU A 35 0.60 -25.29 -1.98
C LEU A 35 1.81 -26.00 -2.60
N ASN A 36 2.99 -25.81 -2.01
CA ASN A 36 4.19 -26.57 -2.30
C ASN A 36 4.67 -27.21 -0.99
N HIS A 37 4.85 -28.54 -0.97
CA HIS A 37 5.14 -29.28 0.27
C HIS A 37 4.21 -28.90 1.45
N ASN A 38 2.90 -28.75 1.17
CA ASN A 38 1.85 -28.30 2.11
C ASN A 38 2.00 -26.88 2.67
N ASN A 39 2.92 -26.08 2.14
CA ASN A 39 3.05 -24.67 2.48
C ASN A 39 2.43 -23.80 1.39
N PRO A 40 1.60 -22.79 1.72
CA PRO A 40 1.08 -21.85 0.75
C PRO A 40 2.19 -20.94 0.23
N GLU A 41 2.45 -20.99 -1.08
CA GLU A 41 3.51 -20.20 -1.72
C GLU A 41 2.96 -19.15 -2.69
N ALA A 42 1.77 -19.37 -3.26
CA ALA A 42 1.18 -18.45 -4.21
C ALA A 42 -0.36 -18.49 -4.16
N VAL A 43 -0.98 -17.46 -4.74
CA VAL A 43 -2.43 -17.38 -4.93
C VAL A 43 -2.73 -16.99 -6.37
N ILE A 44 -3.76 -17.58 -6.96
CA ILE A 44 -4.31 -17.17 -8.25
C ILE A 44 -5.64 -16.48 -7.98
N ILE A 45 -5.77 -15.25 -8.48
CA ILE A 45 -7.00 -14.45 -8.46
C ILE A 45 -7.28 -13.90 -9.85
N SER A 46 -8.52 -13.47 -10.08
CA SER A 46 -8.87 -12.82 -11.35
C SER A 46 -8.27 -11.42 -11.38
N ASN A 47 -7.97 -10.92 -12.59
CA ASN A 47 -7.48 -9.54 -12.74
C ASN A 47 -8.47 -8.52 -12.18
N LYS A 48 -9.77 -8.78 -12.31
CA LYS A 48 -10.81 -7.90 -11.77
C LYS A 48 -10.72 -7.80 -10.24
N GLU A 49 -10.61 -8.94 -9.56
CA GLU A 49 -10.48 -8.96 -8.10
C GLU A 49 -9.15 -8.33 -7.64
N TYR A 50 -8.06 -8.59 -8.37
CA TYR A 50 -6.77 -7.94 -8.10
C TYR A 50 -6.88 -6.41 -8.20
N SER A 51 -7.41 -5.89 -9.30
CA SER A 51 -7.59 -4.44 -9.49
C SER A 51 -8.48 -3.84 -8.42
N SER A 52 -9.60 -4.49 -8.07
CA SER A 52 -10.48 -4.01 -7.00
C SER A 52 -9.78 -3.98 -5.64
N LEU A 53 -8.91 -4.95 -5.36
CA LEU A 53 -8.14 -4.97 -4.11
C LEU A 53 -7.15 -3.81 -4.02
N ILE A 54 -6.46 -3.49 -5.13
CA ILE A 54 -5.54 -2.36 -5.21
C ILE A 54 -6.28 -1.03 -5.04
N GLU A 55 -7.42 -0.85 -5.71
CA GLU A 55 -8.24 0.36 -5.57
C GLU A 55 -8.70 0.55 -4.12
N LYS A 56 -9.26 -0.49 -3.50
CA LYS A 56 -9.68 -0.45 -2.08
C LYS A 56 -8.53 -0.15 -1.14
N TYR A 57 -7.36 -0.73 -1.40
CA TYR A 57 -6.17 -0.47 -0.60
C TYR A 57 -5.78 1.01 -0.65
N HIS A 58 -5.76 1.62 -1.85
CA HIS A 58 -5.47 3.05 -2.00
C HIS A 58 -6.51 3.94 -1.31
N GLU A 59 -7.80 3.63 -1.45
CA GLU A 59 -8.85 4.36 -0.73
C GLU A 59 -8.68 4.28 0.80
N MET A 60 -8.21 3.13 1.31
CA MET A 60 -7.95 2.95 2.74
C MET A 60 -6.72 3.75 3.18
N GLU A 61 -5.63 3.74 2.42
CA GLU A 61 -4.45 4.57 2.70
C GLU A 61 -4.79 6.06 2.71
N GLU A 62 -5.58 6.52 1.75
CA GLU A 62 -6.03 7.91 1.67
C GLU A 62 -6.86 8.29 2.91
N LYS A 63 -7.81 7.44 3.32
CA LYS A 63 -8.59 7.66 4.54
C LYS A 63 -7.72 7.71 5.79
N ILE A 64 -6.72 6.84 5.90
CA ILE A 64 -5.77 6.86 7.02
C ILE A 64 -4.96 8.15 7.02
N PHE A 65 -4.49 8.59 5.85
CA PHE A 65 -3.76 9.84 5.70
C PHE A 65 -4.58 11.04 6.18
N TYR A 66 -5.82 11.18 5.72
CA TYR A 66 -6.69 12.28 6.17
C TYR A 66 -7.06 12.19 7.65
N SER A 67 -7.27 10.98 8.17
CA SER A 67 -7.50 10.76 9.60
C SER A 67 -6.31 11.26 10.44
N ASN A 68 -5.09 10.87 10.05
CA ASN A 68 -3.87 11.31 10.72
C ASN A 68 -3.64 12.82 10.58
N LEU A 69 -3.96 13.41 9.43
CA LEU A 69 -3.88 14.85 9.23
C LEU A 69 -4.88 15.59 10.14
N SER A 70 -6.12 15.10 10.23
CA SER A 70 -7.14 15.65 11.13
C SER A 70 -6.68 15.60 12.58
N ASN A 71 -6.18 14.44 13.03
CA ASN A 71 -5.66 14.28 14.40
C ASN A 71 -4.53 15.27 14.68
N ARG A 72 -3.62 15.52 13.72
CA ARG A 72 -2.56 16.53 13.87
C ARG A 72 -3.08 17.96 13.94
N ILE A 73 -4.19 18.27 13.28
CA ILE A 73 -4.84 19.59 13.38
C ILE A 73 -5.48 19.73 14.78
N ASP A 74 -6.14 18.68 15.26
CA ASP A 74 -6.80 18.65 16.56
C ASP A 74 -5.80 18.66 17.74
N GLU A 75 -4.65 18.00 17.59
CA GLU A 75 -3.55 17.99 18.57
C GLU A 75 -2.63 19.22 18.44
N GLY A 76 -2.60 19.84 17.27
CA GLY A 76 -1.87 21.08 17.00
C GLY A 76 -2.59 22.29 17.61
N PRO A 77 -1.98 23.49 17.52
CA PRO A 77 -2.57 24.70 18.10
C PRO A 77 -3.91 25.15 17.49
N ILE A 78 -4.51 24.41 16.53
CA ILE A 78 -5.75 24.71 15.76
C ILE A 78 -5.67 26.04 14.96
N GLU A 79 -4.82 26.98 15.36
CA GLU A 79 -4.48 28.20 14.64
C GLU A 79 -3.52 27.89 13.49
N LEU A 80 -3.97 28.19 12.28
CA LEU A 80 -3.10 28.29 11.11
C LEU A 80 -2.09 29.40 11.37
N ILE A 81 -0.79 29.07 11.40
CA ILE A 81 0.27 30.07 11.44
C ILE A 81 0.28 30.75 10.06
N PRO A 82 -0.02 32.06 9.96
CA PRO A 82 0.06 32.76 8.68
C PRO A 82 1.46 32.63 8.09
N ALA A 83 1.57 32.46 6.78
CA ALA A 83 2.86 32.28 6.10
C ALA A 83 3.90 33.36 6.49
N ALA A 84 3.44 34.61 6.67
CA ALA A 84 4.28 35.71 7.16
C ALA A 84 4.96 35.42 8.51
N LYS A 85 4.27 34.78 9.46
CA LYS A 85 4.83 34.41 10.78
C LYS A 85 5.76 33.19 10.75
N VAL A 86 5.74 32.40 9.66
CA VAL A 86 6.69 31.30 9.44
C VAL A 86 8.00 31.87 8.90
N ILE A 87 7.91 32.80 7.95
CA ILE A 87 9.06 33.49 7.34
C ILE A 87 9.82 34.31 8.40
N GLU A 88 9.12 34.93 9.36
CA GLU A 88 9.75 35.70 10.45
C GLU A 88 10.39 34.83 11.55
N LYS A 89 10.16 33.50 11.57
CA LYS A 89 10.62 32.61 12.64
C LYS A 89 11.96 31.92 12.39
N GLU A 90 12.51 31.97 11.17
CA GLU A 90 13.80 31.36 10.85
C GLU A 90 14.78 32.38 10.27
N ASP A 91 15.30 33.24 11.15
CA ASP A 91 16.64 33.82 11.02
C ASP A 91 17.61 33.17 12.04
N THR A 92 17.26 32.01 12.60
CA THR A 92 18.24 31.17 13.31
C THR A 92 18.85 30.21 12.32
N GLU A 93 19.92 30.71 11.68
CA GLU A 93 20.96 29.99 10.94
C GLU A 93 20.45 28.93 9.95
N ASN A 94 20.39 29.30 8.67
CA ASN A 94 20.39 28.31 7.59
C ASN A 94 21.54 27.31 7.86
N PRO A 95 21.25 26.02 8.12
CA PRO A 95 22.27 25.05 8.51
C PRO A 95 23.27 24.77 7.38
N PHE A 96 22.97 25.22 6.17
CA PHE A 96 23.84 25.15 5.00
C PHE A 96 24.48 26.50 4.63
N ALA A 97 24.31 27.54 5.46
CA ALA A 97 24.93 28.85 5.21
C ALA A 97 26.46 28.81 5.14
N HIS A 98 27.07 27.76 5.66
CA HIS A 98 28.51 27.53 5.64
C HIS A 98 28.99 26.82 4.36
N LEU A 99 28.08 26.35 3.50
CA LEU A 99 28.39 25.68 2.24
C LEU A 99 28.20 26.65 1.07
N SER A 100 29.07 26.53 0.07
CA SER A 100 28.91 27.22 -1.20
C SER A 100 27.89 26.51 -2.10
N ASP A 101 27.34 27.22 -3.08
CA ASP A 101 26.37 26.67 -4.03
C ASP A 101 26.93 25.45 -4.80
N GLU A 102 28.23 25.46 -5.13
CA GLU A 102 28.90 24.31 -5.75
C GLU A 102 28.89 23.10 -4.80
N GLU A 103 29.18 23.28 -3.51
CA GLU A 103 29.14 22.19 -2.51
C GLU A 103 27.73 21.66 -2.19
N LEU A 104 26.69 22.45 -2.47
CA LEU A 104 25.29 22.08 -2.25
C LEU A 104 24.69 21.30 -3.42
N PHE A 105 25.18 21.52 -4.65
CA PHE A 105 24.54 21.05 -5.88
C PHE A 105 25.44 20.22 -6.80
N ASP A 106 26.72 20.02 -6.46
CA ASP A 106 27.61 19.00 -7.05
C ASP A 106 27.34 17.59 -6.48
#